data_AF-A0A1E5UWU5-F1
#
_entry.id   AF-A0A1E5UWU5-F1
#
_cell.length_a   1.000
_cell.length_b   1.000
_cell.length_c   1.000
_cell.angle_alpha   90.00
_cell.angle_beta   90.00
_cell.angle_gamma   90.00
#
_symmetry.space_group_name_H-M   'P 1'
#
loop_
_entity.id
_entity.type
_entity.pdbx_description
1 polymer ?
#
loop_
_entity_poly.entity_id
_entity_poly.type
_entity_poly.pdbx_seq_one_letter_code
_entity_poly.pdbx_strand_id
1 'polypeptide(L)'
;MKKIFGAKKDKGPPPSIQDATERMNAMKAANKELKGMMKTVKIEDIDNMQDEMTDLMDVSNEIQETLGRSYNIPDDVDEEELMGELDALESDMEFESAAVPSYLQPESDFDADLNLPAAPTRPTAVPAGGQEDELGLPAVPRASLRS
;
A
#
# COMPACT_ATOMS: atom_id res chain seq x y z
N MET A 1 -43.91 -8.40 -29.83
CA MET A 1 -42.72 -7.65 -29.38
C MET A 1 -41.62 -7.82 -30.44
N LYS A 2 -41.28 -6.75 -31.18
CA LYS A 2 -40.19 -6.76 -32.18
C LYS A 2 -38.87 -6.55 -31.44
N LYS A 3 -38.01 -7.57 -31.39
CA LYS A 3 -36.66 -7.45 -30.82
C LYS A 3 -35.77 -6.70 -31.82
N ILE A 4 -35.28 -5.53 -31.40
CA ILE A 4 -34.30 -4.73 -32.11
C ILE A 4 -33.00 -5.53 -32.30
N PHE A 5 -32.56 -5.66 -33.55
CA PHE A 5 -31.32 -6.35 -33.91
C PHE A 5 -30.10 -5.58 -33.40
N GLY A 6 -29.12 -6.31 -32.87
CA GLY A 6 -27.87 -5.77 -32.36
C GLY A 6 -27.07 -5.03 -33.44
N ALA A 7 -26.62 -3.82 -33.10
CA ALA A 7 -25.67 -3.06 -33.89
C ALA A 7 -24.36 -3.85 -34.01
N LYS A 8 -23.98 -4.18 -35.25
CA LYS A 8 -22.64 -4.70 -35.55
C LYS A 8 -21.64 -3.58 -35.25
N LYS A 9 -20.80 -3.78 -34.24
CA LYS A 9 -19.61 -2.94 -34.03
C LYS A 9 -18.72 -3.09 -35.26
N ASP A 10 -18.55 -2.00 -35.99
CA ASP A 10 -17.62 -1.89 -37.11
C ASP A 10 -16.22 -2.27 -36.61
N LYS A 11 -15.67 -3.38 -37.12
CA LYS A 11 -14.29 -3.76 -36.83
C LYS A 11 -13.43 -2.83 -37.66
N GLY A 12 -12.80 -1.85 -37.00
CA GLY A 12 -11.91 -0.88 -37.64
C GLY A 12 -10.87 -1.55 -38.55
N PRO A 13 -10.30 -0.77 -39.50
CA PRO A 13 -9.43 -1.31 -40.53
C PRO A 13 -8.30 -2.14 -39.93
N PRO A 14 -7.96 -3.30 -40.54
CA PRO A 14 -6.85 -4.11 -40.06
C PRO A 14 -5.58 -3.25 -40.02
N PRO A 15 -4.71 -3.43 -39.01
CA PRO A 15 -3.51 -2.62 -38.86
C PRO A 15 -2.71 -2.64 -40.17
N SER A 16 -2.39 -1.45 -40.67
CA SER A 16 -1.68 -1.31 -41.93
C SER A 16 -0.22 -1.74 -41.75
N ILE A 17 0.45 -2.08 -42.86
CA ILE A 17 1.89 -2.36 -42.82
C ILE A 17 2.67 -1.15 -42.28
N GLN A 18 2.15 0.07 -42.50
CA GLN A 18 2.71 1.30 -41.93
C GLN A 18 2.61 1.29 -40.40
N ASP A 19 1.44 0.96 -39.84
CA ASP A 19 1.26 0.81 -38.39
C ASP A 19 2.20 -0.26 -37.80
N ALA A 20 2.40 -1.37 -38.51
CA ALA A 20 3.33 -2.41 -38.11
C ALA A 20 4.79 -1.93 -38.11
N THR A 21 5.19 -1.12 -39.10
CA THR A 21 6.54 -0.55 -39.15
C THR A 21 6.78 0.50 -38.08
N GLU A 22 5.81 1.38 -37.81
CA GLU A 22 5.89 2.36 -36.73
C GLU A 22 5.99 1.67 -35.37
N ARG A 23 5.19 0.63 -35.15
CA ARG A 23 5.24 -0.17 -33.92
C ARG A 23 6.58 -0.90 -33.77
N MET A 24 7.16 -1.44 -34.84
CA MET A 24 8.49 -2.04 -34.79
C MET A 24 9.56 -1.01 -34.44
N ASN A 25 9.49 0.19 -35.04
CA ASN A 25 10.46 1.27 -34.78
C ASN A 25 10.35 1.78 -33.33
N ALA A 26 9.13 1.97 -32.83
CA ALA A 26 8.89 2.31 -31.43
C ALA A 26 9.43 1.23 -30.49
N MET A 27 9.21 -0.05 -30.81
CA MET A 27 9.71 -1.17 -29.99
C MET A 27 11.25 -1.29 -30.03
N LYS A 28 11.89 -0.92 -31.14
CA LYS A 28 13.36 -0.81 -31.24
C LYS A 28 13.90 0.35 -30.41
N ALA A 29 13.25 1.51 -30.46
CA ALA A 29 13.61 2.67 -29.67
C ALA A 29 13.48 2.37 -28.16
N ALA A 30 12.35 1.81 -27.75
CA ALA A 30 12.10 1.38 -26.38
C ALA A 30 13.13 0.33 -25.91
N ASN A 31 13.51 -0.65 -26.75
CA ASN A 31 14.57 -1.61 -26.40
C ASN A 31 15.95 -0.98 -26.24
N LYS A 32 16.27 0.05 -27.05
CA LYS A 32 17.54 0.77 -26.95
C LYS A 32 17.60 1.57 -25.67
N GLU A 33 16.51 2.24 -25.31
CA GLU A 33 16.35 2.98 -24.07
C GLU A 33 16.37 2.04 -22.86
N LEU A 34 15.62 0.95 -22.88
CA LEU A 34 15.63 -0.09 -21.84
C LEU A 34 17.04 -0.65 -21.62
N LYS A 35 17.80 -0.95 -22.68
CA LYS A 35 19.20 -1.38 -22.56
C LYS A 35 20.12 -0.29 -22.01
N GLY A 36 19.83 0.98 -22.30
CA GLY A 36 20.51 2.11 -21.69
C GLY A 36 20.22 2.20 -20.21
N MET A 37 18.94 2.15 -19.82
CA MET A 37 18.48 2.12 -18.43
C MET A 37 19.02 0.91 -17.68
N MET A 38 19.02 -0.29 -18.24
CA MET A 38 19.60 -1.50 -17.61
C MET A 38 21.12 -1.42 -17.43
N LYS A 39 21.83 -0.59 -18.21
CA LYS A 39 23.25 -0.28 -17.99
C LYS A 39 23.45 0.89 -17.01
N THR A 40 22.43 1.74 -16.85
CA THR A 40 22.47 2.98 -16.06
C THR A 40 21.89 2.79 -14.65
N VAL A 41 21.05 1.76 -14.43
CA VAL A 41 20.90 1.07 -13.15
C VAL A 41 22.26 0.43 -12.90
N LYS A 42 23.16 1.29 -12.42
CA LYS A 42 24.58 1.02 -12.38
C LYS A 42 24.81 0.14 -11.19
N ILE A 43 25.65 -0.84 -11.38
CA ILE A 43 26.22 -1.67 -10.31
C ILE A 43 26.77 -0.80 -9.17
N GLU A 44 27.21 0.43 -9.44
CA GLU A 44 27.58 1.44 -8.44
C GLU A 44 26.44 1.78 -7.46
N ASP A 45 25.19 1.89 -7.93
CA ASP A 45 24.04 2.09 -7.06
C ASP A 45 23.70 0.81 -6.29
N ILE A 46 24.01 -0.37 -6.85
CA ILE A 46 23.82 -1.67 -6.18
C ILE A 46 24.87 -1.87 -5.08
N ASP A 47 26.12 -1.43 -5.26
CA ASP A 47 27.14 -1.43 -4.22
C ASP A 47 26.78 -0.43 -3.10
N ASN A 48 26.37 0.80 -3.44
CA ASN A 48 25.91 1.77 -2.44
C ASN A 48 24.65 1.28 -1.69
N MET A 49 23.67 0.68 -2.37
CA MET A 49 22.48 0.11 -1.72
C MET A 49 22.81 -1.11 -0.86
N GLN A 50 23.83 -1.90 -1.22
CA GLN A 50 24.30 -3.01 -0.38
C GLN A 50 25.00 -2.50 0.88
N ASP A 51 25.84 -1.48 0.74
CA ASP A 51 26.48 -0.82 1.89
C ASP A 51 25.42 -0.19 2.80
N GLU A 52 24.46 0.55 2.25
CA GLU A 52 23.34 1.12 3.01
C GLU A 52 22.42 0.06 3.64
N MET A 53 22.18 -1.08 2.98
CA MET A 53 21.38 -2.17 3.55
C MET A 53 22.11 -2.90 4.67
N THR A 54 23.45 -3.01 4.56
CA THR A 54 24.31 -3.57 5.62
C THR A 54 24.30 -2.66 6.83
N ASP A 55 24.51 -1.36 6.63
CA ASP A 55 24.44 -0.35 7.69
C ASP A 55 23.03 -0.30 8.31
N LEU A 56 21.97 -0.45 7.52
CA LEU A 56 20.60 -0.45 8.02
C LEU A 56 20.26 -1.71 8.82
N MET A 57 20.77 -2.88 8.42
CA MET A 57 20.65 -4.12 9.20
C MET A 57 21.39 -4.00 10.54
N ASP A 58 22.59 -3.42 10.53
CA ASP A 58 23.39 -3.20 11.74
C ASP A 58 22.72 -2.20 12.69
N VAL A 59 22.23 -1.07 12.16
CA VAL A 59 21.43 -0.10 12.93
C VAL A 59 20.12 -0.73 13.40
N SER A 60 19.48 -1.59 12.62
CA SER A 60 18.25 -2.29 13.04
C SER A 60 18.53 -3.26 14.18
N ASN A 61 19.66 -3.99 14.15
CA ASN A 61 20.09 -4.85 15.25
C ASN A 61 20.45 -4.02 16.49
N GLU A 62 21.16 -2.91 16.35
CA GLU A 62 21.48 -1.99 17.44
C GLU A 62 20.20 -1.37 18.04
N ILE A 63 19.23 -0.96 17.21
CA ILE A 63 17.91 -0.50 17.66
C ILE A 63 17.15 -1.65 18.32
N GLN A 64 17.15 -2.85 17.78
CA GLN A 64 16.47 -3.99 18.37
C GLN A 64 17.15 -4.53 19.62
N GLU A 65 18.41 -4.20 19.89
CA GLU A 65 19.13 -4.55 21.12
C GLU A 65 18.93 -3.46 22.18
N THR A 66 19.01 -2.18 21.79
CA THR A 66 18.74 -1.02 22.67
C THR A 66 17.26 -0.85 23.02
N LEU A 67 16.38 -1.07 22.04
CA LEU A 67 14.93 -1.17 22.18
C LEU A 67 14.49 -2.63 22.35
N GLY A 68 15.45 -3.54 22.56
CA GLY A 68 15.32 -4.97 22.77
C GLY A 68 14.71 -5.28 24.11
N ARG A 69 13.49 -4.79 24.27
CA ARG A 69 12.48 -5.11 25.29
C ARG A 69 13.05 -5.88 26.47
N SER A 70 13.98 -5.26 27.18
CA SER A 70 14.07 -5.40 28.62
C SER A 70 12.81 -4.71 29.11
N TYR A 71 11.67 -5.42 29.07
CA TYR A 71 10.54 -5.03 29.90
C TYR A 71 11.15 -4.93 31.29
N ASN A 72 11.11 -3.73 31.86
CA ASN A 72 11.76 -3.37 33.10
C ASN A 72 11.00 -4.02 34.27
N ILE A 73 10.80 -5.34 34.16
CA ILE A 73 10.10 -6.20 35.09
C ILE A 73 11.01 -6.22 36.32
N PRO A 74 10.53 -5.69 37.46
CA PRO A 74 11.31 -5.70 38.69
C PRO A 74 11.72 -7.14 39.04
N ASP A 75 12.95 -7.31 39.56
CA ASP A 75 13.45 -8.63 39.97
C ASP A 75 12.60 -9.26 41.10
N ASP A 76 11.78 -8.44 41.77
CA ASP A 76 10.85 -8.80 42.84
C ASP A 76 9.40 -8.97 42.39
N VAL A 77 9.13 -9.08 41.09
CA VAL A 77 7.78 -9.42 40.62
C VAL A 77 7.40 -10.84 41.06
N ASP A 78 6.20 -11.00 41.61
CA ASP A 78 5.68 -12.32 41.98
C ASP A 78 4.98 -12.97 40.77
N GLU A 79 5.65 -13.93 40.14
CA GLU A 79 5.10 -14.67 39.00
C GLU A 79 3.86 -15.50 39.38
N GLU A 80 3.74 -15.96 40.64
CA GLU A 80 2.59 -16.73 41.10
C GLU A 80 1.35 -15.85 41.24
N GLU A 81 1.50 -14.62 41.75
CA GLU A 81 0.43 -13.61 41.78
C GLU A 81 -0.02 -13.24 40.36
N LEU A 82 0.93 -12.98 39.46
CA LEU A 82 0.63 -12.63 38.06
C LEU A 82 -0.09 -13.75 37.30
N MET A 83 0.33 -15.01 37.50
CA MET A 83 -0.37 -16.16 36.92
C MET A 83 -1.77 -16.31 37.50
N GLY A 84 -1.96 -16.10 38.80
CA GLY A 84 -3.27 -16.11 39.43
C GLY A 84 -4.21 -15.02 38.89
N GLU A 85 -3.69 -13.82 38.62
CA GLU A 85 -4.44 -12.75 37.95
C GLU A 85 -4.80 -13.11 36.50
N LEU A 86 -3.89 -13.78 35.77
CA LEU A 86 -4.15 -14.22 34.39
C LEU A 86 -5.26 -15.27 34.32
N ASP A 87 -5.22 -16.26 35.21
CA ASP A 87 -6.26 -17.30 35.32
C ASP A 87 -7.62 -16.69 35.69
N ALA A 88 -7.62 -15.69 36.58
CA ALA A 88 -8.83 -14.95 36.92
C ALA A 88 -9.37 -14.16 35.72
N LEU A 89 -8.51 -13.53 34.93
CA LEU A 89 -8.87 -12.83 33.71
C LEU A 89 -9.39 -13.78 32.62
N GLU A 90 -8.80 -14.97 32.49
CA GLU A 90 -9.31 -16.03 31.60
C GLU A 90 -10.72 -16.44 32.02
N SER A 91 -10.94 -16.63 33.32
CA SER A 91 -12.28 -16.94 33.84
C SER A 91 -13.29 -15.81 33.61
N ASP A 92 -12.88 -14.54 33.67
CA ASP A 92 -13.72 -13.37 33.41
C ASP A 92 -14.06 -13.26 31.91
N MET A 93 -13.06 -13.45 31.04
CA MET A 93 -13.27 -13.52 29.59
C MET A 93 -14.09 -14.73 29.17
N GLU A 94 -13.92 -15.89 29.80
CA GLU A 94 -14.76 -17.08 29.55
C GLU A 94 -16.22 -16.79 29.93
N PHE A 95 -16.44 -16.06 31.02
CA PHE A 95 -17.76 -15.60 31.43
C PHE A 95 -18.36 -14.56 30.45
N GLU A 96 -17.53 -13.72 29.83
CA GLU A 96 -17.90 -12.74 28.79
C GLU A 96 -17.86 -13.29 27.33
N SER A 97 -17.40 -14.53 27.12
CA SER A 97 -16.95 -15.11 25.82
C SER A 97 -17.99 -15.26 24.72
N ALA A 98 -19.24 -14.84 24.95
CA ALA A 98 -20.23 -14.70 23.89
C ALA A 98 -19.98 -13.46 23.01
N ALA A 99 -19.11 -12.54 23.43
CA ALA A 99 -18.83 -11.30 22.70
C ALA A 99 -17.54 -11.39 21.89
N VAL A 100 -17.65 -11.17 20.57
CA VAL A 100 -16.49 -10.88 19.70
C VAL A 100 -15.87 -9.56 20.16
N PRO A 101 -14.54 -9.47 20.33
CA PRO A 101 -13.89 -8.23 20.74
C PRO A 101 -14.27 -7.06 19.83
N SER A 102 -14.41 -5.86 20.39
CA SER A 102 -14.89 -4.67 19.67
C SER A 102 -14.10 -4.36 18.38
N TYR A 103 -12.84 -4.81 18.28
CA TYR A 103 -11.98 -4.64 17.10
C TYR A 103 -12.14 -5.75 16.03
N LEU A 104 -12.85 -6.83 16.32
CA LEU A 104 -13.26 -7.88 15.35
C LEU A 104 -14.73 -7.78 14.95
N GLN A 105 -15.49 -6.86 15.56
CA GLN A 105 -16.89 -6.67 15.20
C GLN A 105 -16.98 -6.04 13.81
N PRO A 106 -17.85 -6.55 12.91
CA PRO A 106 -18.07 -5.90 11.62
C PRO A 106 -18.61 -4.49 11.88
N GLU A 107 -17.94 -3.49 11.32
CA GLU A 107 -18.23 -2.06 11.43
C GLU A 107 -19.63 -1.73 10.87
N SER A 108 -20.71 -2.05 11.59
CA SER A 108 -22.08 -1.79 11.13
C SER A 108 -22.62 -0.41 11.52
N ASP A 109 -21.95 0.33 12.41
CA ASP A 109 -22.54 1.54 13.01
C ASP A 109 -21.54 2.70 13.26
N PHE A 110 -20.34 2.69 12.65
CA PHE A 110 -19.34 3.75 12.84
C PHE A 110 -19.67 5.10 12.16
N ASP A 111 -20.71 5.14 11.31
CA ASP A 111 -21.08 6.36 10.57
C ASP A 111 -21.95 7.36 11.38
N ALA A 112 -22.52 6.98 12.53
CA ALA A 112 -23.56 7.79 13.18
C ALA A 112 -23.08 8.69 14.33
N ASP A 113 -22.02 8.33 15.07
CA ASP A 113 -21.66 9.02 16.33
C ASP A 113 -20.25 9.64 16.37
N LEU A 114 -19.47 9.48 15.31
CA LEU A 114 -18.17 10.17 15.17
C LEU A 114 -18.39 11.60 14.68
N ASN A 115 -18.67 12.52 15.61
CA ASN A 115 -18.54 13.97 15.37
C ASN A 115 -17.06 14.37 15.26
N LEU A 116 -16.39 13.83 14.24
CA LEU A 116 -15.02 14.16 13.91
C LEU A 116 -14.97 15.60 13.38
N PRO A 117 -14.03 16.44 13.85
CA PRO A 117 -13.84 17.74 13.26
C PRO A 117 -13.52 17.58 11.77
N ALA A 118 -14.15 18.40 10.92
CA ALA A 118 -13.90 18.38 9.49
C ALA A 118 -12.39 18.44 9.24
N ALA A 119 -11.88 17.44 8.51
CA ALA A 119 -10.47 17.42 8.13
C ALA A 119 -10.12 18.76 7.45
N PRO A 120 -8.95 19.35 7.77
CA PRO A 120 -8.58 20.66 7.26
C PRO A 120 -8.56 20.63 5.74
N THR A 121 -9.58 21.25 5.15
CA THR A 121 -9.71 21.38 3.71
C THR A 121 -8.70 22.42 3.27
N ARG A 122 -7.55 21.96 2.76
CA ARG A 122 -6.60 22.81 2.04
C ARG A 122 -7.38 23.46 0.88
N PRO A 123 -7.37 24.79 0.70
CA PRO A 123 -8.05 25.43 -0.42
C PRO A 123 -7.26 25.17 -1.70
N THR A 124 -7.37 23.97 -2.25
CA THR A 124 -7.09 23.73 -3.66
C THR A 124 -8.40 23.91 -4.39
N ALA A 125 -8.49 25.06 -5.06
CA ALA A 125 -9.48 25.29 -6.10
C ALA A 125 -9.52 24.06 -7.02
N VAL A 126 -10.64 23.34 -6.97
CA VAL A 126 -10.99 22.26 -7.88
C VAL A 126 -11.27 22.86 -9.26
N PRO A 127 -10.52 22.51 -10.32
CA PRO A 127 -11.18 22.16 -11.56
C PRO A 127 -11.73 20.75 -11.38
N ALA A 128 -13.04 20.62 -11.55
CA ALA A 128 -13.77 19.36 -11.49
C ALA A 128 -13.14 18.31 -12.42
N GLY A 129 -12.85 17.11 -11.90
CA GLY A 129 -12.47 15.94 -12.72
C GLY A 129 -11.33 15.05 -12.22
N GLY A 130 -11.01 15.04 -10.92
CA GLY A 130 -10.01 14.13 -10.37
C GLY A 130 -10.51 12.68 -10.33
N GLN A 131 -9.87 11.82 -11.12
CA GLN A 131 -10.13 10.37 -11.13
C GLN A 131 -9.52 9.78 -9.85
N GLU A 132 -10.32 9.03 -9.09
CA GLU A 132 -9.83 8.17 -8.00
C GLU A 132 -9.37 6.85 -8.65
N ASP A 133 -8.25 6.29 -8.19
CA ASP A 133 -7.80 4.99 -8.67
C ASP A 133 -8.63 3.84 -8.05
N GLU A 134 -8.43 2.61 -8.52
CA GLU A 134 -9.18 1.41 -8.06
C GLU A 134 -8.92 1.07 -6.57
N LEU A 135 -8.04 1.82 -5.91
CA LEU A 135 -7.76 1.74 -4.47
C LEU A 135 -8.28 2.98 -3.70
N GLY A 136 -9.11 3.82 -4.32
CA GLY A 136 -9.75 4.97 -3.68
C GLY A 136 -8.78 6.10 -3.32
N LEU A 137 -7.57 6.10 -3.90
CA LEU A 137 -6.59 7.15 -3.66
C LEU A 137 -6.74 8.23 -4.74
N PRO A 138 -6.50 9.51 -4.39
CA PRO A 138 -6.53 10.60 -5.37
C PRO A 138 -5.42 10.38 -6.39
N ALA A 139 -5.77 10.29 -7.68
CA ALA A 139 -4.78 10.04 -8.72
C ALA A 139 -3.67 11.10 -8.68
N VAL A 140 -2.46 10.64 -8.41
CA VAL A 140 -1.28 11.49 -8.47
C VAL A 140 -1.08 11.99 -9.91
N PRO A 141 -0.89 13.30 -10.13
CA PRO A 141 -0.71 13.84 -11.46
C PRO A 141 0.55 13.23 -12.08
N ARG A 142 0.39 12.51 -13.19
CA ARG A 142 1.52 11.97 -13.94
C ARG A 142 2.38 13.13 -14.41
N ALA A 143 3.58 13.25 -13.87
CA ALA A 143 4.55 14.24 -14.32
C ALA A 143 4.77 14.07 -15.83
N SER A 144 4.41 15.09 -16.61
CA SER A 144 4.77 15.17 -18.01
C SER A 144 6.28 15.41 -18.08
N LEU A 145 7.06 14.33 -18.24
CA LEU A 145 8.47 14.43 -18.60
C LEU A 145 8.53 15.02 -20.00
N ARG A 146 8.74 16.33 -20.05
CA ARG A 146 9.11 17.04 -21.27
C ARG A 146 10.60 16.80 -21.50
N SER A 147 10.92 15.82 -22.33
CA SER A 147 12.06 15.88 -23.25
C SER A 147 11.83 14.96 -24.44
#